data_AF-A0A4S4FU70-F1
#
_entry.id   AF-A0A4S4FU70-F1
#
_cell.length_a   1.000
_cell.length_b   1.000
_cell.length_c   1.000
_cell.angle_alpha   90.00
_cell.angle_beta   90.00
_cell.angle_gamma   90.00
#
_symmetry.space_group_name_H-M   'P 1'
#
loop_
_entity.id
_entity.type
_entity.pdbx_description
1 polymer ?
#
loop_
_entity_poly.entity_id
_entity_poly.type
_entity_poly.pdbx_seq_one_letter_code
_entity_poly.pdbx_strand_id
1 'polypeptide(L)' 'MADRFWRFYDKANAIVRTFTGPAQVGIGRPEAPEVRPSDPDCPICHRPMSQHRIERFADPRTPTRMHCPV' A
#
# COMPACT_ATOMS: atom_id res chain seq x y z
N MET A 1 5.17 -35.01 -10.74
CA MET A 1 6.16 -34.25 -9.92
C MET A 1 5.59 -32.95 -9.36
N ALA A 2 4.83 -32.18 -10.16
CA ALA A 2 4.18 -30.94 -9.72
C ALA A 2 3.31 -31.12 -8.46
N ASP A 3 2.52 -32.20 -8.38
CA ASP A 3 1.63 -32.43 -7.23
C ASP A 3 2.40 -32.64 -5.91
N ARG A 4 3.57 -33.30 -5.97
CA ARG A 4 4.41 -33.51 -4.79
C ARG A 4 5.00 -32.19 -4.30
N PHE A 5 5.38 -31.31 -5.24
CA PHE A 5 5.86 -29.98 -4.93
C PHE A 5 4.76 -29.12 -4.29
N TRP A 6 3.56 -29.08 -4.85
CA TRP A 6 2.44 -28.31 -4.30
C TRP A 6 2.05 -28.77 -2.89
N ARG A 7 1.99 -30.09 -2.65
CA ARG A 7 1.71 -30.62 -1.31
C ARG A 7 2.81 -30.27 -0.29
N PHE A 8 4.06 -30.24 -0.72
CA PHE A 8 5.17 -29.79 0.12
C PHE A 8 5.06 -28.29 0.43
N TYR A 9 4.78 -27.48 -0.59
CA TYR A 9 4.61 -26.04 -0.48
C TYR A 9 3.47 -25.65 0.46
N ASP A 10 2.32 -26.34 0.37
CA ASP A 10 1.18 -26.10 1.27
C ASP A 10 1.50 -26.44 2.73
N LYS A 11 2.20 -27.55 2.97
CA LYS A 11 2.66 -27.92 4.33
C LYS A 11 3.65 -26.90 4.87
N ALA A 12 4.61 -26.46 4.06
CA ALA A 12 5.57 -25.44 4.45
C ALA A 12 4.86 -24.12 4.79
N ASN A 13 3.90 -23.69 3.97
CA ASN A 13 3.08 -22.50 4.24
C ASN A 13 2.27 -22.62 5.53
N ALA A 14 1.68 -23.78 5.82
CA ALA A 14 0.95 -24.01 7.06
C ALA A 14 1.84 -23.85 8.31
N ILE A 15 3.07 -24.39 8.25
CA ILE A 15 4.06 -24.26 9.32
C ILE A 15 4.48 -22.79 9.47
N VAL A 16 4.85 -22.12 8.38
CA VAL A 16 5.29 -20.72 8.41
C VAL A 16 4.21 -19.81 9.00
N ARG A 17 2.95 -19.95 8.57
CA ARG A 17 1.81 -19.16 9.10
C ARG A 17 1.56 -19.36 10.59
N THR A 18 2.00 -20.47 11.18
CA THR A 18 1.93 -20.68 12.63
C THR A 18 2.88 -19.74 13.39
N PHE A 19 4.05 -19.44 12.81
CA PHE A 19 5.07 -18.58 13.44
C PHE A 19 4.96 -17.11 13.02
N THR A 20 4.63 -16.86 11.75
CA THR A 20 4.51 -15.49 11.21
C THR A 20 3.12 -14.90 11.36
N GLY A 21 2.13 -15.72 11.75
CA GLY A 21 0.72 -15.38 11.69
C GLY A 21 0.17 -15.40 10.26
N PRO A 22 -1.14 -15.15 10.09
CA PRO A 22 -1.67 -14.76 8.78
C PRO A 22 -0.89 -13.53 8.29
N ALA A 23 -0.78 -13.37 6.97
CA ALA A 23 -0.24 -12.13 6.43
C ALA A 23 -0.99 -10.97 7.09
N GLN A 24 -0.26 -9.94 7.52
CA GLN A 24 -0.81 -8.75 8.18
C GLN A 24 -1.53 -7.86 7.14
N VAL A 25 -2.34 -8.48 6.28
CA VAL A 25 -3.28 -7.82 5.38
C VAL A 25 -4.46 -7.41 6.25
N GLY A 26 -4.27 -6.25 6.89
CA GLY A 26 -5.29 -5.54 7.63
C GLY A 26 -5.15 -5.57 9.15
N ILE A 27 -5.98 -4.78 9.82
CA ILE A 27 -5.91 -4.47 11.27
C ILE A 27 -6.50 -5.54 12.20
N GLY A 28 -6.60 -6.80 11.76
CA GLY A 28 -7.10 -7.92 12.57
C GLY A 28 -8.62 -7.88 12.88
N ARG A 29 -9.37 -7.01 12.21
CA ARG A 29 -10.83 -6.93 12.24
C ARG A 29 -11.36 -6.73 10.81
N PRO A 30 -12.65 -7.03 10.53
CA PRO A 30 -13.24 -6.69 9.24
C PRO A 30 -13.04 -5.19 8.94
N GLU A 31 -12.35 -4.89 7.84
CA GLU A 31 -12.16 -3.53 7.38
C GLU A 31 -13.40 -3.11 6.58
N ALA A 32 -13.94 -1.93 6.89
CA ALA A 32 -14.91 -1.30 6.02
C ALA A 32 -14.24 -0.92 4.69
N PRO A 33 -15.00 -0.75 3.59
CA PRO A 33 -14.47 -0.21 2.35
C PRO A 33 -13.71 1.10 2.60
N GLU A 34 -12.56 1.28 1.95
CA GLU A 34 -11.79 2.52 2.04
C GLU A 34 -12.63 3.69 1.53
N VAL A 35 -12.90 4.67 2.39
CA VAL A 35 -13.56 5.93 2.01
C VAL A 35 -12.49 7.01 1.91
N ARG A 36 -12.08 7.31 0.67
CA ARG A 36 -11.12 8.39 0.41
C ARG A 36 -11.84 9.75 0.49
N PRO A 37 -11.36 10.70 1.30
CA PRO A 37 -11.84 12.07 1.24
C PRO A 37 -11.66 12.65 -0.16
N SER A 38 -12.60 13.49 -0.62
CA SER A 38 -12.52 14.12 -1.95
C SER A 38 -11.34 15.09 -2.08
N ASP A 39 -10.96 15.76 -0.99
CA ASP A 39 -9.81 16.66 -0.93
C ASP A 39 -9.15 16.54 0.46
N PRO A 40 -8.20 15.61 0.64
CA PRO A 40 -7.53 15.42 1.92
C PRO A 40 -6.53 16.56 2.20
N ASP A 41 -6.26 16.81 3.47
CA ASP A 41 -5.21 17.74 3.87
C ASP A 41 -3.81 17.15 3.65
N CYS A 42 -2.88 17.98 3.21
CA CYS A 42 -1.48 17.61 3.08
C CYS A 42 -0.87 17.30 4.46
N PRO A 43 -0.18 16.17 4.65
CA PRO A 43 0.40 15.81 5.94
C PRO A 43 1.60 16.67 6.35
N ILE A 44 2.10 17.53 5.45
CA ILE A 44 3.26 18.40 5.69
C ILE A 44 2.80 19.83 6.03
N CYS A 45 1.97 20.44 5.17
CA CYS A 45 1.54 21.83 5.33
C CYS A 45 0.11 22.00 5.85
N HIS A 46 -0.65 20.91 5.98
CA HIS A 46 -2.05 20.89 6.44
C HIS A 46 -3.02 21.72 5.60
N ARG A 47 -2.64 22.06 4.36
CA ARG A 47 -3.54 22.70 3.37
C ARG A 47 -4.21 21.64 2.49
N PRO A 48 -5.37 21.96 1.88
CA PRO A 48 -6.04 21.04 0.96
C PRO A 48 -5.12 20.60 -0.19
N MET A 49 -5.14 19.31 -0.51
CA MET A 49 -4.33 18.74 -1.59
C MET A 49 -4.65 19.35 -2.96
N SER A 50 -5.88 19.84 -3.18
CA SER A 50 -6.28 20.58 -4.37
C SER A 50 -5.46 21.85 -4.63
N GLN A 51 -4.83 22.44 -3.60
CA GLN A 51 -4.00 23.65 -3.72
C GLN A 51 -2.55 23.34 -4.11
N HIS A 52 -2.17 22.06 -4.18
CA HIS A 52 -0.79 21.66 -4.44
C HIS A 52 -0.52 21.57 -5.95
N ARG A 53 0.69 21.97 -6.34
CA ARG A 53 1.16 21.78 -7.72
C ARG A 53 1.92 20.46 -7.82
N ILE A 54 1.48 19.58 -8.70
CA ILE A 54 2.19 18.33 -9.03
C ILE A 54 2.99 18.54 -10.31
N GLU A 55 4.29 18.38 -10.22
CA GLU A 55 5.22 18.45 -11.35
C GLU A 55 5.57 17.04 -11.81
N ARG A 56 5.09 16.70 -13.02
CA ARG A 56 5.26 15.38 -13.65
C ARG A 56 6.24 15.50 -14.81
N PHE A 57 7.12 14.51 -14.94
CA PHE A 57 8.10 14.43 -16.01
C PHE A 57 7.78 13.22 -16.91
N ALA A 58 8.10 13.34 -18.20
CA ALA A 58 7.88 12.26 -19.16
C ALA A 58 8.96 11.17 -19.07
N ASP A 59 10.14 11.52 -18.56
CA ASP A 59 11.25 10.58 -18.42
C ASP A 59 11.17 9.82 -17.08
N PRO A 60 11.60 8.55 -17.04
CA PRO A 60 11.51 7.72 -15.84
C PRO A 60 12.64 8.00 -14.82
N ARG A 61 13.61 8.85 -15.14
CA ARG A 61 14.75 9.15 -14.26
C ARG A 61 14.49 10.36 -13.37
N THR A 62 13.57 11.24 -13.77
CA THR A 62 13.20 12.43 -13.00
C THR A 62 12.02 12.12 -12.09
N PRO A 63 12.17 12.28 -10.76
CA PRO A 63 11.09 12.02 -9.82
C PRO A 63 9.98 13.07 -9.95
N THR A 64 8.72 12.63 -9.88
CA THR A 64 7.58 13.54 -9.71
C THR A 64 7.72 14.31 -8.41
N ARG A 65 7.51 15.63 -8.45
CA ARG A 65 7.61 16.52 -7.28
C ARG A 65 6.24 17.08 -6.95
N MET A 66 5.94 17.21 -5.66
CA MET A 66 4.76 17.90 -5.16
C MET A 66 5.20 19.14 -4.40
N HIS A 67 4.60 20.28 -4.73
CA HIS A 67 4.93 21.56 -4.13
C HIS A 67 3.77 22.02 -3.25
N CYS A 68 4.07 22.30 -1.98
CA CYS A 68 3.09 22.90 -1.06
C CYS A 68 2.73 24.32 -1.54
N PRO A 69 1.48 24.76 -1.31
CA PRO A 69 1.11 26.15 -1.53
C PRO A 69 1.90 27.05 -0.57
N VAL A 70 2.22 28.25 -1.04
CA VAL A 70 2.91 29.30 -0.24
C VAL A 70 1.90 30.02 0.64
#